data_AF-A0A1P8AY09-F1
#
_entry.id   AF-A0A1P8AY09-F1
#
_cell.length_a   1.000
_cell.length_b   1.000
_cell.length_c   1.000
_cell.angle_alpha   90.00
_cell.angle_beta   90.00
_cell.angle_gamma   90.00
#
_symmetry.space_group_name_H-M   'P 1'
#
loop_
_entity.id
_entity.type
_entity.pdbx_description
1 polymer ?
#
loop_
_entity_poly.entity_id
_entity_poly.type
_entity_poly.pdbx_seq_one_letter_code
_entity_poly.pdbx_strand_id
1 'polypeptide(L)'
;MAIPVTRMMVPHAIPSLRLSHPNPSRVDFLCRCAPSEIQPLRPELSLSVGIHAIPHPDKVEKGGEDAFFVSSYRGGVMAVADGVSGWAEQDVDPSLFSKELMANASRLVDDQEVRYDPGFLIDKAHTATTSRGSATIILAMLEEVGILKIGNVGDCGLKLLREGQIIFATAPQEHYFDCPYQLSSEGSAQTYLDASVNKSLPLFMICASIVPLYHFFCISSSLA
;
A
#
# COMPACT_ATOMS: atom_id res chain seq x y z
N MET A 1 -55.94 39.54 -16.17
CA MET A 1 -56.31 40.36 -14.99
C MET A 1 -55.04 40.90 -14.34
N ALA A 2 -55.16 41.83 -13.38
CA ALA A 2 -54.18 42.90 -13.15
C ALA A 2 -52.82 42.52 -12.51
N ILE A 3 -51.92 43.51 -12.53
CA ILE A 3 -50.47 43.47 -12.22
C ILE A 3 -50.20 44.23 -10.86
N PRO A 4 -48.99 44.70 -10.48
CA PRO A 4 -48.16 44.21 -9.36
C PRO A 4 -47.97 45.23 -8.20
N VAL A 5 -46.96 45.00 -7.33
CA VAL A 5 -46.29 46.07 -6.55
C VAL A 5 -44.74 45.98 -6.68
N THR A 6 -44.06 47.13 -6.55
CA THR A 6 -42.61 47.38 -6.77
C THR A 6 -41.83 47.64 -5.44
N ARG A 7 -40.52 47.97 -5.33
CA ARG A 7 -39.62 48.79 -6.20
C ARG A 7 -38.10 48.55 -5.97
N MET A 8 -37.34 49.20 -6.85
CA MET A 8 -35.89 49.52 -6.96
C MET A 8 -35.11 49.74 -5.63
N MET A 9 -33.77 49.62 -5.47
CA MET A 9 -32.53 49.68 -6.31
C MET A 9 -31.74 51.03 -6.28
N VAL A 10 -30.40 50.92 -6.17
CA VAL A 10 -29.25 51.86 -6.48
C VAL A 10 -28.87 53.05 -5.53
N PRO A 11 -27.62 53.63 -5.56
CA PRO A 11 -26.77 53.75 -4.34
C PRO A 11 -25.96 55.11 -4.20
N HIS A 12 -24.74 55.02 -3.63
CA HIS A 12 -23.58 55.96 -3.60
C HIS A 12 -23.46 57.01 -2.48
N ALA A 13 -22.33 56.96 -1.74
CA ALA A 13 -21.41 58.10 -1.49
C ALA A 13 -20.08 57.68 -0.82
N ILE A 14 -18.97 58.20 -1.35
CA ILE A 14 -17.59 58.36 -0.80
C ILE A 14 -17.24 59.82 -1.22
N PRO A 15 -16.48 60.71 -0.51
CA PRO A 15 -15.33 60.45 0.39
C PRO A 15 -15.24 61.33 1.66
N SER A 16 -14.19 61.13 2.47
CA SER A 16 -13.30 62.24 2.87
C SER A 16 -11.99 61.77 3.53
N LEU A 17 -10.88 62.37 3.10
CA LEU A 17 -9.54 62.21 3.67
C LEU A 17 -9.43 62.89 5.04
N ARG A 18 -8.66 62.29 5.98
CA ARG A 18 -7.76 63.06 6.85
C ARG A 18 -6.43 62.33 7.06
N LEU A 19 -5.36 63.02 6.68
CA LEU A 19 -3.97 62.67 7.02
C LEU A 19 -3.71 63.00 8.50
N SER A 20 -3.00 62.13 9.21
CA SER A 20 -2.23 62.51 10.40
C SER A 20 -1.01 61.58 10.56
N HIS A 21 0.18 62.10 10.30
CA HIS A 21 1.42 61.53 10.83
C HIS A 21 1.63 62.04 12.27
N PRO A 22 2.33 61.29 13.12
CA PRO A 22 3.67 61.77 13.46
C PRO A 22 4.75 60.68 13.64
N ASN A 23 5.88 60.90 12.94
CA ASN A 23 7.30 60.72 13.33
C ASN A 23 7.83 59.44 14.05
N PRO A 24 9.16 59.16 13.97
CA PRO A 24 9.63 57.79 13.87
C PRO A 24 10.57 57.34 15.00
N SER A 25 10.56 56.04 15.28
CA SER A 25 11.63 55.38 16.02
C SER A 25 11.83 53.93 15.57
N ARG A 26 12.87 53.73 14.76
CA ARG A 26 13.69 52.51 14.57
C ARG A 26 13.11 51.18 15.09
N VAL A 27 12.79 50.28 14.16
CA VAL A 27 13.35 48.91 14.20
C VAL A 27 13.68 48.50 12.76
N ASP A 28 14.96 48.29 12.46
CA ASP A 28 15.35 47.60 11.23
C ASP A 28 15.01 46.11 11.37
N PHE A 29 14.11 45.60 10.53
CA PHE A 29 14.03 44.17 10.27
C PHE A 29 14.06 43.91 8.77
N LEU A 30 15.26 43.56 8.31
CA LEU A 30 15.55 43.19 6.93
C LEU A 30 14.59 42.08 6.49
N CYS A 31 13.76 42.36 5.48
CA CYS A 31 12.95 41.34 4.82
C CYS A 31 13.89 40.39 4.07
N ARG A 32 14.34 39.35 4.78
CA ARG A 32 15.18 38.29 4.22
C ARG A 32 14.27 37.34 3.45
N CYS A 33 14.05 37.63 2.17
CA CYS A 33 13.50 36.65 1.24
C CYS A 33 14.46 35.45 1.23
N ALA A 34 14.10 34.37 1.93
CA ALA A 34 14.81 33.11 1.80
C ALA A 34 14.66 32.65 0.34
N PRO A 35 15.74 32.20 -0.32
CA PRO A 35 15.59 31.54 -1.60
C PRO A 35 14.78 30.27 -1.34
N SER A 36 13.58 30.20 -1.89
CA SER A 36 12.83 28.95 -1.97
C SER A 36 13.64 28.00 -2.83
N GLU A 37 14.33 27.05 -2.19
CA GLU A 37 14.93 25.91 -2.88
C GLU A 37 13.81 25.22 -3.65
N ILE A 38 13.84 25.36 -4.98
CA ILE A 38 13.00 24.57 -5.87
C ILE A 38 13.54 23.15 -5.76
N GLN A 39 13.02 22.38 -4.80
CA GLN A 39 13.20 20.94 -4.81
C GLN A 39 12.71 20.44 -6.17
N PRO A 40 13.55 19.75 -6.96
CA PRO A 40 13.10 19.24 -8.24
C PRO A 40 11.94 18.27 -7.96
N LEU A 41 10.76 18.56 -8.51
CA LEU A 41 9.64 17.62 -8.49
C LEU A 41 10.11 16.34 -9.19
N ARG A 42 10.54 15.37 -8.39
CA ARG A 42 10.65 13.99 -8.85
C ARG A 42 9.24 13.56 -9.23
N PRO A 43 9.02 12.94 -10.40
CA PRO A 43 7.76 12.29 -10.67
C PRO A 43 7.51 11.27 -9.55
N GLU A 44 6.39 11.42 -8.84
CA GLU A 44 5.97 10.45 -7.81
C GLU A 44 5.77 9.10 -8.51
N LEU A 45 6.59 8.12 -8.15
CA LEU A 45 6.50 6.80 -8.77
C LEU A 45 5.31 6.05 -8.15
N SER A 46 4.40 5.58 -8.99
CA SER A 46 3.20 4.85 -8.57
C SER A 46 3.07 3.48 -9.25
N LEU A 47 2.45 2.54 -8.56
CA LEU A 47 2.07 1.23 -9.09
C LEU A 47 0.75 1.34 -9.86
N SER A 48 0.75 0.86 -11.10
CA SER A 48 -0.46 0.46 -11.81
C SER A 48 -0.55 -1.07 -11.72
N VAL A 49 -1.62 -1.59 -11.12
CA VAL A 49 -1.74 -3.02 -10.79
C VAL A 49 -2.95 -3.62 -11.51
N GLY A 50 -2.71 -4.71 -12.24
CA GLY A 50 -3.74 -5.62 -12.75
C GLY A 50 -3.74 -6.90 -11.93
N ILE A 51 -4.92 -7.49 -11.72
CA ILE A 51 -5.09 -8.69 -10.88
C ILE A 51 -5.98 -9.67 -11.62
N HIS A 52 -5.64 -10.95 -11.55
CA HIS A 52 -6.45 -12.04 -12.06
C HIS A 52 -6.30 -13.24 -11.12
N ALA A 53 -7.41 -13.82 -10.69
CA ALA A 53 -7.44 -14.97 -9.79
C ALA A 53 -8.24 -16.09 -10.47
N ILE A 54 -7.67 -17.30 -10.48
CA ILE A 54 -8.28 -18.50 -11.07
C ILE A 54 -8.27 -19.58 -9.97
N PRO A 55 -9.38 -19.79 -9.26
CA PRO A 55 -9.46 -20.81 -8.21
C PRO A 55 -9.18 -22.22 -8.75
N HIS A 56 -8.71 -23.11 -7.88
CA HIS A 56 -8.72 -24.55 -8.16
C HIS A 56 -10.13 -25.02 -8.60
N PRO A 57 -10.27 -25.89 -9.62
CA PRO A 57 -11.58 -26.29 -10.16
C PRO A 57 -12.63 -26.69 -9.12
N ASP A 58 -12.23 -27.49 -8.13
CA ASP A 58 -13.12 -27.98 -7.06
C ASP A 58 -13.52 -26.88 -6.03
N LYS A 59 -12.89 -25.70 -6.12
CA LYS A 59 -13.04 -24.57 -5.18
C LYS A 59 -13.65 -23.33 -5.84
N VAL A 60 -13.99 -23.40 -7.14
CA VAL A 60 -14.57 -22.27 -7.91
C VAL A 60 -15.85 -21.73 -7.27
N GLU A 61 -16.78 -22.59 -6.85
CA GLU A 61 -18.03 -22.20 -6.19
C GLU A 61 -17.82 -21.47 -4.85
N LYS A 62 -16.66 -21.65 -4.21
CA LYS A 62 -16.26 -20.95 -2.97
C LYS A 62 -15.39 -19.71 -3.22
N GLY A 63 -15.04 -19.45 -4.49
CA GLY A 63 -14.15 -18.37 -4.89
C GLY A 63 -12.66 -18.59 -4.57
N GLY A 64 -12.25 -19.83 -4.26
CA GLY A 64 -10.86 -20.14 -3.89
C GLY A 64 -10.46 -19.75 -2.47
N GLU A 65 -9.19 -20.07 -2.16
CA GLU A 65 -8.53 -19.88 -0.87
C GLU A 65 -7.58 -18.66 -0.87
N ASP A 66 -7.06 -18.30 -2.03
CA ASP A 66 -6.30 -17.08 -2.27
C ASP A 66 -7.10 -15.83 -1.91
N ALA A 67 -6.40 -14.83 -1.39
CA ALA A 67 -6.89 -13.47 -1.24
C ALA A 67 -5.82 -12.46 -1.65
N PHE A 68 -6.24 -11.25 -2.00
CA PHE A 68 -5.33 -10.16 -2.34
C PHE A 68 -5.89 -8.81 -1.87
N PHE A 69 -5.02 -7.82 -1.74
CA PHE A 69 -5.45 -6.41 -1.73
C PHE A 69 -4.50 -5.54 -2.54
N VAL A 70 -5.02 -4.42 -3.04
CA VAL A 70 -4.25 -3.34 -3.66
C VAL A 70 -4.73 -2.02 -3.11
N SER A 71 -3.80 -1.10 -2.84
CA SER A 71 -4.06 0.25 -2.38
C SER A 71 -3.18 1.24 -3.13
N SER A 72 -3.69 2.44 -3.40
CA SER A 72 -2.93 3.57 -3.95
C SER A 72 -2.23 4.40 -2.86
N TYR A 73 -2.08 3.86 -1.64
CA TYR A 73 -1.43 4.58 -0.55
C TYR A 73 0.07 4.79 -0.83
N ARG A 74 0.48 6.08 -0.86
CA ARG A 74 1.81 6.55 -1.29
C ARG A 74 2.11 6.17 -2.75
N GLY A 75 3.22 5.49 -3.04
CA GLY A 75 3.49 4.94 -4.38
C GLY A 75 2.65 3.68 -4.70
N GLY A 76 1.88 3.18 -3.74
CA GLY A 76 1.00 2.02 -3.90
C GLY A 76 1.49 0.79 -3.16
N VAL A 77 0.54 -0.09 -2.84
CA VAL A 77 0.74 -1.33 -2.10
C VAL A 77 -0.02 -2.44 -2.80
N MET A 78 0.58 -3.62 -2.89
CA MET A 78 -0.08 -4.85 -3.34
C MET A 78 0.29 -6.00 -2.39
N ALA A 79 -0.65 -6.88 -2.12
CA ALA A 79 -0.40 -8.11 -1.36
C ALA A 79 -1.25 -9.26 -1.88
N VAL A 80 -0.74 -10.48 -1.67
CA VAL A 80 -1.42 -11.76 -1.90
C VAL A 80 -1.21 -12.64 -0.68
N ALA A 81 -2.21 -13.43 -0.32
CA ALA A 81 -2.12 -14.45 0.70
C ALA A 81 -2.80 -15.75 0.24
N ASP A 82 -2.14 -16.89 0.44
CA ASP A 82 -2.64 -18.22 0.07
C ASP A 82 -3.19 -18.93 1.32
N GLY A 83 -4.47 -19.28 1.33
CA GLY A 83 -5.10 -19.96 2.47
C GLY A 83 -4.75 -21.45 2.51
N VAL A 84 -4.16 -21.93 3.61
CA VAL A 84 -3.65 -23.31 3.67
C VAL A 84 -4.81 -24.32 3.63
N SER A 85 -4.88 -25.08 2.54
CA SER A 85 -5.98 -26.00 2.20
C SER A 85 -6.28 -27.06 3.28
N GLY A 86 -5.28 -27.53 4.01
CA GLY A 86 -5.39 -28.58 5.03
C GLY A 86 -6.33 -28.26 6.20
N TRP A 87 -6.71 -26.99 6.40
CA TRP A 87 -7.72 -26.60 7.39
C TRP A 87 -9.11 -27.20 7.11
N ALA A 88 -9.41 -27.55 5.85
CA ALA A 88 -10.63 -28.24 5.48
C ALA A 88 -10.77 -29.62 6.16
N GLU A 89 -9.67 -30.29 6.53
CA GLU A 89 -9.70 -31.56 7.26
C GLU A 89 -10.17 -31.41 8.73
N GLN A 90 -10.18 -30.18 9.25
CA GLN A 90 -10.63 -29.84 10.60
C GLN A 90 -11.99 -29.12 10.62
N ASP A 91 -12.77 -29.23 9.54
CA ASP A 91 -14.04 -28.51 9.33
C ASP A 91 -13.91 -26.96 9.44
N VAL A 92 -12.71 -26.42 9.15
CA VAL A 92 -12.46 -24.97 9.07
C VAL A 92 -12.39 -24.57 7.59
N ASP A 93 -13.05 -23.47 7.23
CA ASP A 93 -12.97 -22.92 5.86
C ASP A 93 -11.59 -22.27 5.64
N PRO A 94 -10.70 -22.86 4.81
CA PRO A 94 -9.33 -22.38 4.62
C PRO A 94 -9.26 -20.96 4.01
N SER A 95 -10.34 -20.49 3.40
CA SER A 95 -10.37 -19.19 2.75
C SER A 95 -10.68 -18.02 3.69
N LEU A 96 -11.16 -18.26 4.91
CA LEU A 96 -11.53 -17.19 5.83
C LEU A 96 -10.31 -16.42 6.36
N PHE A 97 -9.24 -17.13 6.74
CA PHE A 97 -8.04 -16.52 7.31
C PHE A 97 -7.32 -15.60 6.30
N SER A 98 -7.09 -16.06 5.07
CA SER A 98 -6.47 -15.26 4.01
C SER A 98 -7.31 -14.02 3.64
N LYS A 99 -8.63 -14.18 3.50
CA LYS A 99 -9.56 -13.09 3.17
C LYS A 99 -9.64 -12.04 4.30
N GLU A 100 -9.70 -12.46 5.56
CA GLU A 100 -9.68 -11.53 6.70
C GLU A 100 -8.31 -10.85 6.87
N LEU A 101 -7.20 -11.57 6.68
CA LEU A 101 -5.85 -11.03 6.73
C LEU A 101 -5.65 -9.91 5.69
N MET A 102 -6.09 -10.13 4.45
CA MET A 102 -6.04 -9.11 3.39
C MET A 102 -6.97 -7.92 3.67
N ALA A 103 -8.17 -8.17 4.22
CA ALA A 103 -9.09 -7.10 4.61
C ALA A 103 -8.51 -6.22 5.74
N ASN A 104 -7.90 -6.84 6.76
CA ASN A 104 -7.23 -6.14 7.84
C ASN A 104 -6.00 -5.36 7.35
N ALA A 105 -5.15 -5.96 6.49
CA ALA A 105 -4.02 -5.26 5.91
C ALA A 105 -4.45 -4.05 5.06
N SER A 106 -5.51 -4.19 4.26
CA SER A 106 -6.09 -3.06 3.51
C SER A 106 -6.62 -1.94 4.41
N ARG A 107 -7.24 -2.29 5.55
CA ARG A 107 -7.77 -1.35 6.55
C ARG A 107 -6.68 -0.65 7.39
N LEU A 108 -5.51 -1.25 7.52
CA LEU A 108 -4.41 -0.79 8.39
C LEU A 108 -3.22 -0.21 7.60
N VAL A 109 -3.30 -0.15 6.27
CA VAL A 109 -2.19 0.26 5.39
C VAL A 109 -1.67 1.68 5.64
N ASP A 110 -2.53 2.58 6.14
CA ASP A 110 -2.23 3.99 6.44
C ASP A 110 -2.01 4.28 7.94
N ASP A 111 -2.04 3.25 8.78
CA ASP A 111 -1.81 3.34 10.22
C ASP A 111 -0.36 3.78 10.52
N GLN A 112 -0.19 4.79 11.37
CA GLN A 112 1.12 5.40 11.63
C GLN A 112 2.13 4.44 12.28
N GLU A 113 1.66 3.41 12.99
CA GLU A 113 2.54 2.42 13.63
C GLU A 113 3.12 1.43 12.62
N VAL A 114 2.50 1.27 11.45
CA VAL A 114 3.04 0.47 10.34
C VAL A 114 4.35 1.07 9.79
N ARG A 115 4.55 2.39 9.93
CA ARG A 115 5.79 3.10 9.56
C ARG A 115 6.23 2.88 8.10
N TYR A 116 5.28 2.51 7.23
CA TYR A 116 5.52 2.07 5.86
C TYR A 116 6.58 0.93 5.78
N ASP A 117 6.50 -0.02 6.70
CA ASP A 117 7.27 -1.27 6.70
C ASP A 117 6.33 -2.46 6.50
N PRO A 118 6.61 -3.37 5.55
CA PRO A 118 5.72 -4.49 5.25
C PRO A 118 5.63 -5.49 6.42
N GLY A 119 6.67 -5.63 7.24
CA GLY A 119 6.65 -6.51 8.41
C GLY A 119 5.67 -6.03 9.47
N PHE A 120 5.65 -4.73 9.78
CA PHE A 120 4.66 -4.18 10.71
C PHE A 120 3.22 -4.22 10.15
N LEU A 121 3.03 -4.07 8.83
CA LEU A 121 1.69 -4.22 8.25
C LEU A 121 1.19 -5.67 8.37
N ILE A 122 2.05 -6.65 8.08
CA ILE A 122 1.76 -8.07 8.25
C ILE A 122 1.44 -8.39 9.72
N ASP A 123 2.25 -7.91 10.67
CA ASP A 123 2.05 -8.10 12.12
C ASP A 123 0.71 -7.55 12.62
N LYS A 124 0.39 -6.29 12.29
CA LYS A 124 -0.89 -5.67 12.70
C LYS A 124 -2.09 -6.35 12.02
N ALA A 125 -1.96 -6.77 10.76
CA ALA A 125 -3.03 -7.47 10.06
C ALA A 125 -3.28 -8.87 10.63
N HIS A 126 -2.23 -9.62 10.94
CA HIS A 126 -2.31 -10.94 11.59
C HIS A 126 -2.88 -10.83 13.00
N THR A 127 -2.38 -9.89 13.81
CA THR A 127 -2.89 -9.61 15.16
C THR A 127 -4.38 -9.22 15.16
N ALA A 128 -4.86 -8.58 14.10
CA ALA A 128 -6.28 -8.21 13.94
C ALA A 128 -7.16 -9.32 13.33
N THR A 129 -6.58 -10.44 12.90
CA THR A 129 -7.29 -11.55 12.25
C THR A 129 -7.79 -12.56 13.28
N THR A 130 -9.07 -12.86 13.23
CA THR A 130 -9.79 -13.67 14.24
C THR A 130 -10.31 -15.01 13.72
N SER A 131 -10.41 -15.18 12.41
CA SER A 131 -10.75 -16.46 11.76
C SER A 131 -9.75 -17.55 12.14
N ARG A 132 -10.25 -18.77 12.30
CA ARG A 132 -9.39 -19.95 12.34
C ARG A 132 -8.85 -20.23 10.94
N GLY A 133 -7.63 -20.75 10.88
CA GLY A 133 -6.90 -20.96 9.64
C GLY A 133 -5.43 -20.54 9.74
N SER A 134 -4.76 -20.63 8.60
CA SER A 134 -3.42 -20.12 8.35
C SER A 134 -3.25 -19.74 6.88
N ALA A 135 -2.30 -18.87 6.59
CA ALA A 135 -1.99 -18.46 5.22
C ALA A 135 -0.51 -18.13 5.04
N THR A 136 -0.01 -18.34 3.82
CA THR A 136 1.21 -17.66 3.35
C THR A 136 0.85 -16.22 2.95
N ILE A 137 1.82 -15.32 2.89
CA ILE A 137 1.57 -13.91 2.52
C ILE A 137 2.81 -13.27 1.91
N ILE A 138 2.63 -12.56 0.80
CA ILE A 138 3.61 -11.62 0.27
C ILE A 138 2.98 -10.24 0.12
N LEU A 139 3.73 -9.21 0.51
CA LEU A 139 3.30 -7.83 0.52
C LEU A 139 4.42 -6.93 0.01
N ALA A 140 4.11 -6.06 -0.95
CA ALA A 140 5.02 -5.11 -1.56
C ALA A 140 4.49 -3.68 -1.42
N MET A 141 5.32 -2.78 -0.88
CA MET A 141 5.01 -1.36 -0.68
C MET A 141 5.99 -0.49 -1.47
N LEU A 142 5.50 0.42 -2.31
CA LEU A 142 6.32 1.33 -3.10
C LEU A 142 6.38 2.72 -2.48
N GLU A 143 7.55 3.14 -2.05
CA GLU A 143 7.78 4.53 -1.62
C GLU A 143 7.82 5.48 -2.82
N GLU A 144 7.32 6.71 -2.64
CA GLU A 144 7.38 7.80 -3.64
C GLU A 144 8.82 8.06 -4.14
N VAL A 145 9.82 7.82 -3.29
CA VAL A 145 11.26 7.89 -3.61
C VAL A 145 11.78 6.68 -4.41
N GLY A 146 10.88 5.85 -4.94
CA GLY A 146 11.19 4.67 -5.75
C GLY A 146 12.01 3.62 -5.00
N ILE A 147 11.54 3.24 -3.81
CA ILE A 147 12.06 2.07 -3.06
C ILE A 147 10.90 1.09 -2.90
N LEU A 148 11.08 -0.15 -3.38
CA LEU A 148 10.14 -1.22 -3.14
C LEU A 148 10.58 -1.99 -1.89
N LYS A 149 9.70 -2.05 -0.89
CA LYS A 149 9.86 -2.86 0.31
C LYS A 149 9.02 -4.12 0.15
N ILE A 150 9.58 -5.29 0.47
CA ILE A 150 8.85 -6.57 0.36
C ILE A 150 8.93 -7.30 1.70
N GLY A 151 7.79 -7.72 2.23
CA GLY A 151 7.68 -8.73 3.28
C GLY A 151 7.06 -9.99 2.69
N ASN A 152 7.66 -11.15 2.95
CA ASN A 152 7.13 -12.44 2.55
C ASN A 152 7.16 -13.40 3.74
N VAL A 153 6.12 -14.22 3.89
CA VAL A 153 6.03 -15.37 4.80
C VAL A 153 5.48 -16.53 3.97
N GLY A 154 6.32 -17.54 3.72
CA GLY A 154 5.95 -18.69 2.90
C GLY A 154 6.51 -18.64 1.49
N ASP A 155 5.82 -19.33 0.58
CA ASP A 155 6.24 -19.62 -0.79
C ASP A 155 5.71 -18.65 -1.86
N CYS A 156 4.78 -17.77 -1.49
CA CYS A 156 4.29 -16.67 -2.31
C CYS A 156 5.43 -15.94 -3.08
N GLY A 157 5.26 -15.80 -4.39
CA GLY A 157 6.29 -15.31 -5.29
C GLY A 157 6.09 -13.85 -5.74
N LEU A 158 7.16 -13.05 -5.72
CA LEU A 158 7.24 -11.78 -6.44
C LEU A 158 8.45 -11.80 -7.38
N LYS A 159 8.23 -11.45 -8.65
CA LYS A 159 9.29 -11.23 -9.64
C LYS A 159 9.22 -9.81 -10.18
N LEU A 160 10.37 -9.14 -10.24
CA LEU A 160 10.54 -7.82 -10.85
C LEU A 160 11.21 -7.98 -12.21
N LEU A 161 10.54 -7.49 -13.26
CA LEU A 161 11.07 -7.50 -14.62
C LEU A 161 11.46 -6.07 -15.06
N ARG A 162 12.59 -5.97 -15.76
CA ARG A 162 13.00 -4.76 -16.51
C ARG A 162 13.68 -5.20 -17.81
N GLU A 163 13.39 -4.51 -18.91
CA GLU A 163 14.04 -4.77 -20.22
C GLU A 163 13.97 -6.25 -20.68
N GLY A 164 12.86 -6.92 -20.33
CA GLY A 164 12.63 -8.34 -20.65
C GLY A 164 13.36 -9.35 -19.74
N GLN A 165 14.08 -8.89 -18.72
CA GLN A 165 14.85 -9.74 -17.80
C GLN A 165 14.27 -9.70 -16.38
N ILE A 166 14.33 -10.84 -15.68
CA ILE A 166 14.04 -10.91 -14.23
C ILE A 166 15.27 -10.38 -13.50
N ILE A 167 15.13 -9.23 -12.84
CA ILE A 167 16.22 -8.56 -12.11
C ILE A 167 16.16 -8.79 -10.59
N PHE A 168 15.01 -9.26 -10.09
CA PHE A 168 14.82 -9.70 -8.72
C PHE A 168 13.70 -10.75 -8.68
N ALA A 169 13.84 -11.73 -7.80
CA ALA A 169 12.80 -12.68 -7.44
C ALA A 169 12.90 -12.99 -5.94
N THR A 170 11.76 -13.16 -5.26
CA THR A 170 11.76 -13.75 -3.92
C THR A 170 12.14 -15.24 -3.98
N ALA A 171 12.70 -15.73 -2.88
CA ALA A 171 12.89 -17.15 -2.63
C ALA A 171 11.74 -17.65 -1.73
N PRO A 172 11.16 -18.83 -2.01
CA PRO A 172 10.20 -19.48 -1.11
C PRO A 172 10.78 -19.72 0.29
N GLN A 173 9.90 -19.70 1.30
CA GLN A 173 10.21 -20.07 2.68
C GLN A 173 9.41 -21.31 3.07
N GLU A 174 10.10 -22.43 3.24
CA GLU A 174 9.52 -23.74 3.50
C GLU A 174 10.28 -24.43 4.66
N HIS A 175 9.58 -25.24 5.44
CA HIS A 175 10.21 -26.14 6.42
C HIS A 175 10.80 -27.39 5.74
N TYR A 176 10.07 -27.88 4.74
CA TYR A 176 10.39 -28.96 3.83
C TYR A 176 9.45 -28.82 2.62
N PHE A 177 9.70 -29.60 1.57
CA PHE A 177 8.91 -29.56 0.33
C PHE A 177 7.40 -29.58 0.61
N ASP A 178 6.67 -28.63 0.04
CA ASP A 178 5.21 -28.47 0.15
C ASP A 178 4.71 -28.13 1.58
N CYS A 179 5.59 -27.61 2.44
CA CYS A 179 5.27 -27.12 3.77
C CYS A 179 5.80 -25.68 3.98
N PRO A 180 5.09 -24.67 3.44
CA PRO A 180 5.51 -23.28 3.54
C PRO A 180 5.37 -22.72 4.96
N TYR A 181 6.21 -21.74 5.26
CA TYR A 181 6.05 -20.86 6.42
C TYR A 181 4.70 -20.14 6.30
N GLN A 182 3.98 -20.00 7.40
CA GLN A 182 2.60 -19.52 7.37
C GLN A 182 2.25 -18.76 8.65
N LEU A 183 1.49 -17.67 8.52
CA LEU A 183 0.86 -17.04 9.66
C LEU A 183 -0.38 -17.86 10.01
N SER A 184 -0.62 -18.13 11.29
CA SER A 184 -1.74 -18.97 11.73
C SER A 184 -2.43 -18.38 12.96
N SER A 185 -3.67 -18.79 13.13
CA SER A 185 -4.50 -18.51 14.31
C SER A 185 -4.07 -19.26 15.58
N GLU A 186 -3.17 -20.26 15.47
CA GLU A 186 -2.74 -21.08 16.61
C GLU A 186 -1.40 -20.60 17.22
N GLY A 187 -1.30 -20.63 18.55
CA GLY A 187 -0.21 -19.99 19.31
C GLY A 187 1.18 -20.62 19.20
N SER A 188 1.37 -21.67 18.41
CA SER A 188 2.67 -22.28 18.08
C SER A 188 3.15 -21.97 16.66
N ALA A 189 2.52 -20.99 16.01
CA ALA A 189 2.77 -20.61 14.63
C ALA A 189 4.00 -19.72 14.41
N GLN A 190 4.42 -19.65 13.15
CA GLN A 190 5.39 -18.68 12.64
C GLN A 190 4.80 -17.27 12.71
N THR A 191 5.68 -16.29 12.92
CA THR A 191 5.32 -14.88 13.09
C THR A 191 5.90 -14.03 11.95
N TYR A 192 5.55 -12.75 11.90
CA TYR A 192 6.20 -11.81 10.98
C TYR A 192 7.73 -11.67 11.22
N LEU A 193 8.25 -12.11 12.37
CA LEU A 193 9.70 -12.11 12.64
C LEU A 193 10.44 -13.21 11.87
N ASP A 194 9.71 -14.27 11.49
CA ASP A 194 10.20 -15.36 10.65
C ASP A 194 10.09 -15.03 9.14
N ALA A 195 9.50 -13.88 8.81
CA ALA A 195 9.33 -13.36 7.46
C ALA A 195 10.66 -12.99 6.80
N SER A 196 10.79 -13.28 5.51
CA SER A 196 11.86 -12.75 4.66
C SER A 196 11.58 -11.28 4.28
N VAL A 197 11.84 -10.37 5.21
CA VAL A 197 11.70 -8.92 5.00
C VAL A 197 12.89 -8.36 4.21
N ASN A 198 12.69 -8.17 2.90
CA ASN A 198 13.64 -7.47 2.02
C ASN A 198 13.44 -5.96 2.19
N LYS A 199 14.20 -5.38 3.13
CA LYS A 199 13.93 -4.04 3.71
C LYS A 199 14.05 -2.85 2.74
N SER A 200 14.80 -2.97 1.64
CA SER A 200 14.89 -1.93 0.60
C SER A 200 15.38 -2.49 -0.74
N LEU A 201 14.56 -2.45 -1.78
CA LEU A 201 15.01 -2.54 -3.18
C LEU A 201 14.95 -1.14 -3.83
N PRO A 202 16.07 -0.40 -3.92
CA PRO A 202 16.07 0.93 -4.53
C PRO A 202 15.91 0.84 -6.05
N LEU A 203 14.76 1.26 -6.59
CA LEU A 203 14.58 1.37 -8.04
C LEU A 203 15.44 2.48 -8.65
N PHE A 204 15.80 3.50 -7.88
CA PHE A 204 16.60 4.65 -8.35
C PHE A 204 18.08 4.37 -8.68
N MET A 205 18.58 3.14 -8.50
CA MET A 205 19.87 2.73 -9.07
C MET A 205 19.74 2.20 -10.51
N ILE A 206 18.55 2.30 -11.13
CA ILE A 206 18.34 1.94 -12.53
C ILE A 206 17.57 3.07 -13.24
N CYS A 207 18.02 3.38 -14.45
CA CYS A 207 18.21 4.76 -14.84
C CYS A 207 16.93 5.58 -15.11
N ALA A 208 16.95 6.83 -14.66
CA ALA A 208 16.03 7.85 -15.10
C ALA A 208 16.34 8.29 -16.55
N SER A 209 15.66 7.69 -17.52
CA SER A 209 15.42 8.27 -18.87
C SER A 209 14.37 7.45 -19.62
N ILE A 210 13.25 8.08 -19.98
CA ILE A 210 12.32 7.66 -21.04
C ILE A 210 11.80 6.20 -20.90
N VAL A 211 10.76 6.04 -20.07
CA VAL A 211 9.79 4.92 -20.05
C VAL A 211 10.33 3.48 -20.17
N PRO A 212 10.69 2.84 -19.05
CA PRO A 212 10.55 1.39 -18.89
C PRO A 212 9.23 1.07 -18.17
N LEU A 213 8.30 0.35 -18.82
CA LEU A 213 7.13 -0.22 -18.12
C LEU A 213 7.58 -1.33 -17.16
N TYR A 214 7.41 -1.11 -15.87
CA TYR A 214 7.55 -2.14 -14.86
C TYR A 214 6.36 -3.10 -14.93
N HIS A 215 6.65 -4.38 -15.10
CA HIS A 215 5.67 -5.44 -14.91
C HIS A 215 6.03 -6.20 -13.64
N PHE A 216 5.10 -6.17 -12.69
CA PHE A 216 5.17 -6.94 -11.45
C PHE A 216 4.31 -8.18 -11.63
N PHE A 217 4.89 -9.35 -11.37
CA PHE A 217 4.13 -10.59 -11.27
C PHE A 217 4.22 -11.07 -9.82
N CYS A 218 3.07 -11.07 -9.16
CA CYS A 218 2.85 -11.78 -7.92
C CYS A 218 2.16 -13.11 -8.27
N ILE A 219 2.62 -14.21 -7.67
CA ILE A 219 2.13 -15.56 -7.92
C ILE A 219 1.86 -16.20 -6.57
N SER A 220 0.60 -16.55 -6.31
CA SER A 220 0.26 -17.58 -5.33
C SER A 220 0.55 -18.94 -5.97
N SER A 221 1.16 -19.84 -5.21
CA SER A 221 1.48 -21.19 -5.67
C SER A 221 0.77 -22.23 -4.83
N SER A 222 -0.57 -22.24 -4.89
CA SER A 222 -1.37 -23.32 -4.32
C SER A 222 -1.10 -24.60 -5.12
N LEU A 223 -0.14 -25.41 -4.65
CA LEU A 223 -0.08 -26.82 -4.98
C LEU A 223 -1.24 -27.51 -4.25
N ALA A 224 -2.14 -28.11 -5.03
CA ALA A 224 -3.28 -28.88 -4.61
C ALA A 224 -3.30 -30.22 -5.37
#